data_AF-A0A1J1LCA0-F1
#
_entry.id   AF-A0A1J1LCA0-F1
#
_cell.length_a   1.000
_cell.length_b   1.000
_cell.length_c   1.000
_cell.angle_alpha   90.00
_cell.angle_beta   90.00
_cell.angle_gamma   90.00
#
_symmetry.space_group_name_H-M   'P 1'
#
loop_
_entity.id
_entity.type
_entity.pdbx_description
1 polymer ?
#
loop_
_entity_poly.entity_id
_entity_poly.type
_entity_poly.pdbx_seq_one_letter_code
_entity_poly.pdbx_strand_id
1 'polypeptide(L)'
;MFYLKLATVSTFLAATLSTSLVPLSALANSVGISPSQTTELSFQNTPAYVIAQSRQAFTVTKIWSDSIYIKSSATGNVYDVYYTGRIGSEVGDTVTVIIDEDDNWITIINERTGKSAAVTKVNRV
;
A
#
# COMPACT_ATOMS: atom_id res chain seq x y z
N MET A 1 -66.79 20.12 -1.10
CA MET A 1 -66.68 18.89 -1.91
C MET A 1 -65.54 19.11 -2.89
N PHE A 2 -64.35 18.59 -2.58
CA PHE A 2 -63.09 18.94 -3.26
C PHE A 2 -62.54 17.75 -4.07
N TYR A 3 -62.52 17.95 -5.38
CA TYR A 3 -61.43 17.82 -6.35
C TYR A 3 -60.32 16.73 -6.29
N LEU A 4 -60.12 16.19 -7.50
CA LEU A 4 -58.87 15.83 -8.21
C LEU A 4 -58.14 14.52 -7.87
N LYS A 5 -58.20 13.59 -8.84
CA LYS A 5 -57.28 12.44 -9.01
C LYS A 5 -55.86 12.96 -9.22
N LEU A 6 -54.90 12.50 -8.42
CA LEU A 6 -53.47 12.59 -8.74
C LEU A 6 -52.96 11.25 -9.25
N ALA A 7 -52.29 11.29 -10.40
CA ALA A 7 -51.61 10.18 -11.05
C ALA A 7 -50.15 10.07 -10.57
N THR A 8 -49.68 8.84 -10.49
CA THR A 8 -48.32 8.40 -10.15
C THR A 8 -47.33 8.74 -11.27
N VAL A 9 -46.14 9.22 -10.93
CA VAL A 9 -44.96 9.15 -11.81
C VAL A 9 -43.71 8.87 -10.97
N SER A 10 -43.12 7.69 -11.17
CA SER A 10 -41.77 7.33 -10.73
C SER A 10 -40.74 7.92 -11.69
N THR A 11 -39.69 8.54 -11.16
CA THR A 11 -38.53 9.00 -11.94
C THR A 11 -37.28 8.25 -11.49
N PHE A 12 -36.77 7.40 -12.38
CA PHE A 12 -35.43 6.79 -12.30
C PHE A 12 -34.38 7.88 -12.56
N LEU A 13 -33.44 8.07 -11.62
CA LEU A 13 -32.31 8.97 -11.79
C LEU A 13 -31.09 8.17 -12.26
N ALA A 14 -30.63 8.42 -13.49
CA ALA A 14 -29.42 7.83 -14.04
C ALA A 14 -28.19 8.62 -13.58
N ALA A 15 -27.21 7.93 -12.97
CA ALA A 15 -25.92 8.49 -12.60
C ALA A 15 -24.94 8.42 -13.78
N THR A 16 -24.47 9.57 -14.25
CA THR A 16 -23.39 9.65 -15.25
C THR A 16 -22.06 9.92 -14.54
N LEU A 17 -21.13 8.96 -14.61
CA LEU A 17 -19.75 9.13 -14.15
C LEU A 17 -18.93 9.76 -15.28
N SER A 18 -18.38 10.95 -15.03
CA SER A 18 -17.44 11.62 -15.93
C SER A 18 -16.01 11.19 -15.58
N THR A 19 -15.35 10.44 -16.45
CA THR A 19 -13.90 10.21 -16.39
C THR A 19 -13.19 11.29 -17.19
N SER A 20 -12.56 12.26 -16.53
CA SER A 20 -11.66 13.21 -17.19
C SER A 20 -10.29 12.57 -17.41
N LEU A 21 -9.95 12.30 -18.67
CA LEU A 21 -8.58 11.97 -19.09
C LEU A 21 -7.77 13.26 -19.14
N VAL A 22 -6.68 13.34 -18.38
CA VAL A 22 -5.72 14.44 -18.44
C VAL A 22 -4.66 14.11 -19.50
N PRO A 23 -4.55 14.84 -20.62
CA PRO A 23 -3.40 14.70 -21.50
C PRO A 23 -2.18 15.41 -20.90
N LEU A 24 -1.10 14.65 -20.66
CA LEU A 24 0.19 15.19 -20.26
C LEU A 24 0.88 15.77 -21.50
N SER A 25 0.90 17.10 -21.62
CA SER A 25 1.65 17.81 -22.67
C SER A 25 3.15 17.69 -22.41
N ALA A 26 3.84 16.84 -23.18
CA ALA A 26 5.31 16.85 -23.24
C ALA A 26 5.76 17.98 -24.19
N LEU A 27 6.24 19.09 -23.62
CA LEU A 27 6.93 20.12 -24.38
C LEU A 27 8.42 19.79 -24.41
N ALA A 28 8.91 19.34 -25.56
CA ALA A 28 10.32 19.10 -25.80
C ALA A 28 11.04 20.43 -26.07
N ASN A 29 11.74 20.96 -25.07
CA ASN A 29 12.69 22.05 -25.28
C ASN A 29 14.05 21.46 -25.64
N SER A 30 14.34 21.44 -26.95
CA SER A 30 15.69 21.26 -27.47
C SER A 30 16.52 22.51 -27.20
N VAL A 31 17.55 22.40 -26.37
CA VAL A 31 18.68 23.33 -26.36
C VAL A 31 19.95 22.49 -26.26
N GLY A 32 20.71 22.45 -27.35
CA GLY A 32 22.01 21.78 -27.42
C GLY A 32 23.09 22.63 -26.74
N ILE A 33 23.84 22.02 -25.82
CA ILE A 33 25.06 22.60 -25.24
C ILE A 33 26.09 21.46 -25.02
N SER A 34 27.17 21.53 -25.81
CA SER A 34 28.55 21.02 -25.72
C SER A 34 28.93 19.84 -24.79
N PRO A 35 29.74 18.85 -25.26
CA PRO A 35 30.23 17.76 -24.45
C PRO A 35 31.49 18.19 -23.67
N SER A 36 31.33 18.54 -22.40
CA SER A 36 32.46 18.60 -21.45
C SER A 36 31.99 18.24 -20.05
N GLN A 37 32.42 17.06 -19.61
CA GLN A 37 32.49 16.58 -18.21
C GLN A 37 31.21 16.76 -17.38
N THR A 38 30.30 15.80 -17.50
CA THR A 38 29.49 15.40 -16.35
C THR A 38 30.14 14.17 -15.76
N THR A 39 30.66 14.33 -14.56
CA THR A 39 31.16 13.30 -13.65
C THR A 39 30.35 12.02 -13.79
N GLU A 40 30.96 10.95 -14.32
CA GLU A 40 30.48 9.60 -14.03
C GLU A 40 30.52 9.44 -12.52
N LEU A 41 29.35 9.56 -11.87
CA LEU A 41 29.18 8.99 -10.55
C LEU A 41 29.29 7.48 -10.73
N SER A 42 30.52 7.01 -10.64
CA SER A 42 30.86 5.62 -10.43
C SER A 42 30.04 5.14 -9.23
N PHE A 43 28.96 4.41 -9.48
CA PHE A 43 28.25 3.65 -8.45
C PHE A 43 29.10 2.42 -8.09
N GLN A 44 30.30 2.67 -7.60
CA GLN A 44 31.19 1.66 -7.06
C GLN A 44 30.84 1.46 -5.58
N ASN A 45 29.67 0.84 -5.38
CA ASN A 45 29.28 0.07 -4.20
C ASN A 45 27.85 -0.42 -4.45
N THR A 46 27.67 -1.30 -5.43
CA THR A 46 26.52 -2.20 -5.41
C THR A 46 26.74 -3.10 -4.19
N PRO A 47 25.88 -3.06 -3.16
CA PRO A 47 25.92 -4.07 -2.12
C PRO A 47 25.81 -5.44 -2.80
N ALA A 48 26.69 -6.35 -2.44
CA ALA A 48 26.57 -7.73 -2.86
C ALA A 48 25.18 -8.23 -2.46
N TYR A 49 24.41 -8.65 -3.47
CA TYR A 49 23.08 -9.26 -3.38
C TYR A 49 21.89 -8.27 -3.27
N VAL A 50 21.26 -7.97 -4.43
CA VAL A 50 19.91 -7.40 -4.48
C VAL A 50 18.94 -8.52 -4.13
N ILE A 51 18.60 -8.68 -2.85
CA ILE A 51 17.50 -9.57 -2.44
C ILE A 51 16.23 -8.96 -3.02
N ALA A 52 15.51 -9.70 -3.87
CA ALA A 52 14.19 -9.27 -4.29
C ALA A 52 13.27 -9.24 -3.07
N GLN A 53 12.83 -8.03 -2.68
CA GLN A 53 11.93 -7.84 -1.56
C GLN A 53 10.57 -7.35 -2.06
N SER A 54 9.53 -8.09 -1.71
CA SER A 54 8.14 -7.71 -1.97
C SER A 54 7.58 -6.96 -0.75
N ARG A 55 6.71 -5.97 -1.02
CA ARG A 55 5.97 -5.26 0.02
C ARG A 55 4.50 -5.64 -0.07
N GLN A 56 3.94 -6.14 1.02
CA GLN A 56 2.55 -6.59 1.08
C GLN A 56 1.81 -5.84 2.19
N ALA A 57 0.62 -5.34 1.86
CA ALA A 57 -0.22 -4.61 2.81
C ALA A 57 -1.26 -5.53 3.46
N PHE A 58 -1.46 -5.33 4.77
CA PHE A 58 -2.39 -6.08 5.59
C PHE A 58 -3.13 -5.15 6.54
N THR A 59 -4.29 -5.58 7.02
CA THR A 59 -5.05 -4.86 8.05
C THR A 59 -4.90 -5.57 9.40
N VAL A 60 -4.60 -4.81 10.45
CA VAL A 60 -4.56 -5.35 11.82
C VAL A 60 -5.98 -5.66 12.28
N THR A 61 -6.20 -6.90 12.70
CA THR A 61 -7.51 -7.41 13.13
C THR A 61 -7.58 -7.68 14.63
N LYS A 62 -6.43 -7.96 15.27
CA LYS A 62 -6.33 -8.19 16.71
C LYS A 62 -4.91 -7.89 17.19
N ILE A 63 -4.78 -7.49 18.45
CA ILE A 63 -3.50 -7.21 19.10
C ILE A 63 -3.37 -8.07 20.35
N TRP A 64 -2.20 -8.65 20.55
CA TRP A 64 -1.79 -9.38 21.75
C TRP A 64 -0.57 -8.69 22.38
N SER A 65 -0.07 -9.25 23.47
CA SER A 65 1.10 -8.70 24.19
C SER A 65 2.37 -8.63 23.34
N ASP A 66 2.56 -9.63 22.48
CA ASP A 66 3.81 -9.96 21.80
C ASP A 66 3.61 -10.29 20.31
N SER A 67 2.36 -10.28 19.85
CA SER A 67 2.00 -10.50 18.45
C SER A 67 0.79 -9.67 18.03
N ILE A 68 0.54 -9.62 16.72
CA ILE A 68 -0.69 -9.05 16.16
C ILE A 68 -1.24 -10.00 15.10
N TYR A 69 -2.56 -9.99 14.94
CA TYR A 69 -3.21 -10.72 13.86
C TYR A 69 -3.45 -9.75 12.72
N ILE A 70 -2.97 -10.10 11.53
CA ILE A 70 -3.12 -9.28 10.33
C ILE A 70 -3.84 -10.07 9.25
N LYS A 71 -4.72 -9.40 8.51
CA LYS A 71 -5.50 -9.99 7.43
C LYS A 71 -5.05 -9.43 6.09
N SER A 72 -4.76 -10.33 5.15
CA SER A 72 -4.44 -9.96 3.77
C SER A 72 -5.69 -9.48 3.06
N SER A 73 -5.65 -8.29 2.46
CA SER A 73 -6.76 -7.78 1.64
C SER A 73 -6.88 -8.52 0.30
N ALA A 74 -5.77 -9.06 -0.21
CA ALA A 74 -5.75 -9.78 -1.48
C ALA A 74 -6.31 -11.22 -1.37
N THR A 75 -5.97 -11.93 -0.28
CA THR A 75 -6.31 -13.35 -0.14
C THR A 75 -7.35 -13.63 0.95
N GLY A 76 -7.61 -12.68 1.85
CA GLY A 76 -8.46 -12.88 3.01
C GLY A 76 -7.83 -13.71 4.14
N ASN A 77 -6.63 -14.25 3.94
CA ASN A 77 -5.91 -15.03 4.95
C ASN A 77 -5.52 -14.19 6.17
N VAL A 78 -5.56 -14.81 7.35
CA VAL A 78 -5.17 -14.20 8.62
C VAL A 78 -3.87 -14.84 9.10
N TYR A 79 -2.96 -14.00 9.59
CA TYR A 79 -1.66 -14.40 10.10
C TYR A 79 -1.45 -13.82 11.50
N ASP A 80 -0.90 -14.65 12.40
CA ASP A 80 -0.40 -14.24 13.70
C ASP A 80 1.10 -13.95 13.59
N VAL A 81 1.48 -12.69 13.83
CA VAL A 81 2.81 -12.16 13.53
C VAL A 81 3.47 -11.64 14.80
N TYR A 82 4.60 -12.25 15.15
CA TYR A 82 5.48 -11.84 16.24
C TYR A 82 6.62 -10.99 15.69
N TYR A 83 6.99 -9.94 16.41
CA TYR A 83 8.02 -9.00 15.97
C TYR A 83 8.74 -8.32 17.15
N THR A 84 9.91 -7.74 16.90
CA THR A 84 10.73 -7.11 17.92
C THR A 84 10.34 -5.65 18.19
N GLY A 85 10.00 -5.34 19.43
CA GLY A 85 9.73 -3.95 19.85
C GLY A 85 8.30 -3.47 19.54
N ARG A 86 8.05 -2.17 19.77
CA ARG A 86 6.71 -1.57 19.68
C ARG A 86 6.57 -0.69 18.44
N ILE A 87 5.73 -1.13 17.49
CA ILE A 87 5.36 -0.35 16.30
C ILE A 87 4.12 0.55 16.52
N GLY A 88 3.44 0.39 17.64
CA GLY A 88 2.30 1.24 18.02
C GLY A 88 1.01 0.96 17.25
N SER A 89 0.78 -0.30 16.84
CA SER A 89 -0.41 -0.69 16.10
C SER A 89 -1.70 -0.64 16.91
N GLU A 90 -2.78 -0.32 16.22
CA GLU A 90 -4.16 -0.36 16.66
C GLU A 90 -4.99 -1.25 15.71
N VAL A 91 -6.11 -1.80 16.19
CA VAL A 91 -7.01 -2.60 15.34
C VAL A 91 -7.60 -1.71 14.25
N GLY A 92 -7.53 -2.17 13.00
CA GLY A 92 -7.91 -1.41 11.82
C GLY A 92 -6.75 -0.68 11.12
N ASP A 93 -5.58 -0.60 11.75
CA ASP A 93 -4.39 -0.02 11.10
C ASP A 93 -3.97 -0.85 9.87
N THR A 94 -3.43 -0.16 8.87
CA THR A 94 -2.71 -0.81 7.77
C THR A 94 -1.25 -0.99 8.17
N VAL A 95 -0.75 -2.22 7.99
CA VAL A 95 0.67 -2.54 8.14
C VAL A 95 1.20 -3.06 6.81
N THR A 96 2.43 -2.68 6.49
CA THR A 96 3.18 -3.25 5.39
C THR A 96 4.20 -4.24 5.93
N VAL A 97 4.23 -5.43 5.35
CA VAL A 97 5.27 -6.43 5.61
C VAL A 97 6.20 -6.50 4.42
N ILE A 98 7.50 -6.52 4.69
CA ILE A 98 8.56 -6.79 3.72
C ILE A 98 8.86 -8.29 3.76
N ILE A 99 8.73 -8.95 2.61
CA ILE A 99 8.93 -10.39 2.43
C ILE A 99 10.00 -10.58 1.35
N ASP A 100 10.99 -11.44 1.59
CA ASP A 100 12.01 -11.76 0.59
C ASP A 100 11.55 -12.79 -0.45
N GLU A 101 12.49 -13.18 -1.32
CA GLU A 101 12.27 -14.15 -2.39
C GLU A 101 11.97 -15.58 -1.91
N ASP A 102 12.35 -15.90 -0.67
CA ASP A 102 12.14 -17.21 -0.03
C ASP A 102 10.87 -17.24 0.84
N ASP A 103 9.98 -16.25 0.67
CA ASP A 103 8.78 -16.03 1.47
C ASP A 103 9.07 -15.80 2.98
N ASN A 104 10.29 -15.40 3.35
CA ASN A 104 10.58 -15.02 4.74
C ASN A 104 10.08 -13.61 5.03
N TRP A 105 9.35 -13.47 6.12
CA TRP A 105 8.85 -12.19 6.58
C TRP A 105 9.95 -11.49 7.38
N ILE A 106 10.44 -10.37 6.89
CA ILE A 106 11.62 -9.69 7.44
C ILE A 106 11.20 -8.57 8.38
N THR A 107 10.38 -7.64 7.89
CA THR A 107 10.05 -6.39 8.60
C THR A 107 8.56 -6.16 8.54
N ILE A 108 8.00 -5.69 9.65
CA ILE A 108 6.65 -5.14 9.70
C ILE A 108 6.72 -3.63 9.98
N ILE A 109 5.93 -2.86 9.25
CA ILE A 109 5.88 -1.40 9.33
C ILE A 109 4.42 -1.01 9.56
N ASN A 110 4.17 -0.20 10.59
CA ASN A 110 2.87 0.44 10.75
C ASN A 110 2.84 1.73 9.92
N GLU A 111 1.93 1.81 8.96
CA GLU A 111 1.85 2.94 8.02
C GLU A 111 1.39 4.24 8.71
N ARG A 112 0.59 4.15 9.78
CA ARG A 112 0.13 5.32 10.54
C ARG A 112 1.24 5.92 11.37
N THR A 113 2.06 5.10 12.04
CA THR A 113 3.11 5.59 12.94
C THR A 113 4.47 5.74 12.26
N GLY A 114 4.67 5.10 11.10
CA GLY A 114 5.95 4.99 10.41
C GLY A 114 6.97 4.11 11.14
N LYS A 115 6.62 3.49 12.28
CA LYS A 115 7.52 2.66 13.05
C LYS A 115 7.57 1.25 12.48
N SER A 116 8.75 0.64 12.54
CA SER A 116 9.00 -0.70 12.06
C SER A 116 9.64 -1.60 13.12
N ALA A 117 9.53 -2.90 12.89
CA ALA A 117 10.07 -3.95 13.73
C ALA A 117 10.48 -5.16 12.87
N ALA A 118 11.49 -5.91 13.32
CA ALA A 118 11.86 -7.15 12.66
C ALA A 118 10.85 -8.25 13.03
N VAL A 119 10.35 -8.98 12.05
CA VAL A 119 9.45 -10.13 12.27
C VAL A 119 10.28 -11.31 12.76
N THR A 120 9.78 -12.03 13.77
CA THR A 120 10.48 -13.15 14.40
C THR A 120 9.78 -14.48 14.18
N LYS A 121 8.46 -14.46 14.01
CA LYS A 121 7.64 -15.65 13.78
C LYS A 121 6.34 -15.27 13.10
N VAL A 122 5.87 -16.11 12.19
CA VAL A 122 4.57 -15.97 11.53
C VAL A 122 3.87 -17.32 11.54
N ASN A 123 2.59 -17.33 11.92
CA ASN A 123 1.73 -18.51 11.77
C ASN A 123 0.48 -18.12 10.98
N ARG A 124 0.02 -19.01 10.09
CA ARG A 124 -1.31 -18.88 9.49
C ARG A 124 -2.35 -19.38 10.47
N VAL A 125 -3.44 -18.63 10.64
CA VAL A 125 -4.56 -18.92 11.57
C VAL A 125 -5.75 -19.48 10.81
#